data_AF-A0A0C9YHD5-F1
#
_entry.id   AF-A0A0C9YHD5-F1
#
_cell.length_a   1.000
_cell.length_b   1.000
_cell.length_c   1.000
_cell.angle_alpha   90.00
_cell.angle_beta   90.00
_cell.angle_gamma   90.00
#
_symmetry.space_group_name_H-M   'P 1'
#
loop_
_entity.id
_entity.type
_entity.pdbx_description
1 polymer ?
#
loop_
_entity_poly.entity_id
_entity_poly.type
_entity_poly.pdbx_seq_one_letter_code
_entity_poly.pdbx_strand_id
1 'polypeptide(L)'
;MMPRRLALRLAFLTQEERDALYGSIVIAASSPYRSPTREGVIQAYDDVKKVMIVDTVVAVVPFVLSFFMPNWYLGTSQNALDQV
;
A
#
# COMPACT_ATOMS: atom_id res chain seq x y z
N MET A 1 3.96 -8.43 1.78
CA MET A 1 5.01 -7.50 1.31
C MET A 1 5.82 -6.92 2.46
N MET A 2 5.21 -6.27 3.46
CA MET A 2 5.96 -5.61 4.55
C MET A 2 6.60 -6.59 5.58
N PRO A 3 5.89 -7.59 6.14
CA PRO A 3 6.51 -8.53 7.10
C PRO A 3 7.70 -9.29 6.51
N ARG A 4 7.63 -9.64 5.22
CA ARG A 4 8.76 -10.25 4.49
C ARG A 4 9.94 -9.29 4.33
N ARG A 5 9.70 -7.99 4.06
CA ARG A 5 10.77 -6.99 3.96
C ARG A 5 11.40 -6.70 5.33
N LEU A 6 10.61 -6.68 6.40
CA LEU A 6 11.12 -6.63 7.77
C LEU A 6 12.03 -7.82 8.07
N ALA A 7 11.62 -9.05 7.73
CA ALA A 7 12.45 -10.24 7.93
C ALA A 7 13.79 -10.17 7.17
N LEU A 8 13.81 -9.58 5.97
CA LEU A 8 15.03 -9.39 5.19
C LEU A 8 15.95 -8.30 5.77
N ARG A 9 15.38 -7.16 6.22
CA ARG A 9 16.16 -6.01 6.71
C ARG A 9 16.55 -6.14 8.19
N LEU A 10 15.79 -6.90 8.97
CA LEU A 10 15.96 -7.13 10.41
C LEU A 10 16.09 -8.63 10.70
N ALA A 11 17.01 -9.29 9.98
CA ALA A 11 17.27 -10.72 10.15
C ALA A 11 17.82 -11.07 11.55
N PHE A 12 18.40 -10.07 12.24
CA PHE A 12 18.95 -10.21 13.60
C PHE A 12 17.90 -10.18 14.71
N LEU A 13 16.64 -9.85 14.39
CA LEU A 13 15.54 -9.86 15.36
C LEU A 13 14.78 -11.19 15.29
N THR A 14 14.15 -11.55 16.41
CA THR A 14 13.21 -12.67 16.50
C THR A 14 11.93 -12.38 15.70
N GLN A 15 11.11 -13.40 15.47
CA GLN A 15 9.86 -13.23 14.74
C GLN A 15 8.87 -12.37 15.55
N GLU A 16 8.82 -12.58 16.85
CA GLU A 16 7.97 -11.85 17.79
C GLU A 16 8.31 -10.35 17.80
N GLU A 17 9.59 -9.99 17.80
CA GLU A 17 10.04 -8.60 17.73
C GLU A 17 9.68 -7.93 16.40
N ARG A 18 9.80 -8.67 15.29
CA ARG A 18 9.39 -8.17 13.97
C ARG A 18 7.88 -7.97 13.89
N ASP A 19 7.10 -8.86 14.50
CA ASP A 19 5.64 -8.75 14.54
C ASP A 19 5.19 -7.58 15.42
N ALA A 20 5.89 -7.33 16.54
CA ALA A 20 5.68 -6.13 17.35
C ALA A 20 5.97 -4.85 16.55
N LEU A 21 7.10 -4.79 15.84
CA LEU A 21 7.44 -3.66 14.96
C LEU A 21 6.44 -3.46 13.82
N TYR A 22 5.91 -4.54 13.26
CA TYR A 22 4.86 -4.47 12.24
C TYR A 22 3.52 -3.98 12.82
N GLY A 23 3.19 -4.40 14.04
CA GLY A 23 1.96 -4.01 14.73
C GLY A 23 1.94 -2.57 15.25
N SER A 24 3.10 -1.96 15.51
CA SER A 24 3.17 -0.58 15.99
C SER A 24 4.42 0.16 15.55
N ILE A 25 4.22 1.22 14.75
CA ILE A 25 5.29 2.13 14.33
C ILE A 25 5.90 2.91 15.50
N VAL A 26 5.18 3.03 16.63
CA VAL A 26 5.70 3.70 17.83
C VAL A 26 6.90 2.94 18.40
N ILE A 27 6.91 1.61 18.29
CA ILE A 27 8.04 0.76 18.73
C ILE A 27 9.27 1.00 17.85
N ALA A 28 9.05 1.19 16.54
CA ALA A 28 10.13 1.59 15.64
C ALA A 28 10.62 3.02 15.95
N ALA A 29 9.72 3.92 16.32
CA ALA A 29 10.03 5.31 16.64
C ALA A 29 10.74 5.48 17.99
N SER A 30 10.49 4.60 18.97
CA SER A 30 11.17 4.60 20.27
C SER A 30 12.63 4.14 20.19
N SER A 31 13.00 3.45 19.11
CA SER A 31 14.40 3.09 18.86
C SER A 31 15.23 4.35 18.59
N PRO A 32 16.49 4.46 19.09
CA PRO A 32 17.33 5.62 18.87
C PRO A 32 17.47 6.00 17.39
N TYR A 33 17.63 7.28 17.13
CA TYR A 33 17.94 7.76 15.79
C TYR A 33 19.21 7.08 15.27
N ARG A 34 19.20 6.62 14.00
CA ARG A 34 20.26 5.80 13.37
C ARG A 34 20.54 4.42 14.00
N SER A 35 19.65 3.93 14.87
CA SER A 35 19.74 2.53 15.28
C SER A 35 19.48 1.60 14.09
N PRO A 36 20.15 0.44 14.03
CA PRO A 36 19.96 -0.52 12.94
C PRO A 36 18.50 -1.00 12.84
N THR A 37 17.80 -1.08 13.97
CA THR A 37 16.35 -1.37 14.01
C THR A 37 15.55 -0.28 13.30
N ARG A 38 15.73 0.99 13.67
CA ARG A 38 14.98 2.10 13.08
C ARG A 38 15.26 2.24 11.59
N GLU A 39 16.52 2.13 11.18
CA GLU A 39 16.90 2.20 9.76
C GLU A 39 16.37 1.00 8.97
N GLY A 40 16.44 -0.21 9.53
CA GLY A 40 15.91 -1.41 8.88
C GLY A 40 14.39 -1.34 8.66
N VAL A 41 13.62 -0.79 9.63
CA VAL A 41 12.19 -0.54 9.45
C VAL A 41 11.94 0.50 8.34
N ILE A 42 12.68 1.60 8.31
CA ILE A 42 12.54 2.65 7.28
C ILE A 42 12.83 2.07 5.89
N GLN A 43 13.90 1.29 5.75
CA GLN A 43 14.27 0.65 4.49
C GLN A 43 13.21 -0.38 4.05
N ALA A 44 12.69 -1.18 4.99
CA ALA A 44 11.63 -2.13 4.70
C ALA A 44 10.34 -1.43 4.23
N TYR A 45 10.01 -0.28 4.82
CA TYR A 45 8.90 0.55 4.38
C TYR A 45 9.14 1.15 2.99
N ASP A 46 10.34 1.70 2.73
CA ASP A 46 10.69 2.28 1.43
C ASP A 46 10.61 1.26 0.29
N ASP A 47 11.02 0.00 0.54
CA ASP A 47 10.91 -1.10 -0.42
C ASP A 47 9.45 -1.40 -0.82
N VAL A 48 8.52 -1.32 0.14
CA VAL A 48 7.08 -1.57 -0.11
C VAL A 48 6.42 -0.34 -0.75
N LYS A 49 6.75 0.85 -0.24
CA LYS A 49 6.20 2.14 -0.70
C LYS A 49 6.39 2.33 -2.20
N LYS A 50 7.56 1.98 -2.74
CA LYS A 50 7.85 2.12 -4.19
C LYS A 50 6.85 1.36 -5.06
N VAL A 51 6.47 0.15 -4.66
CA VAL A 51 5.49 -0.66 -5.40
C VAL A 51 4.10 -0.02 -5.33
N MET A 52 3.67 0.37 -4.12
CA MET A 52 2.35 0.99 -3.90
C MET A 52 2.17 2.29 -4.70
N ILE A 53 3.24 3.08 -4.87
CA ILE A 53 3.20 4.31 -5.68
C ILE A 53 2.92 3.99 -7.15
N VAL A 54 3.58 2.97 -7.70
CA VAL A 54 3.35 2.55 -9.09
C VAL A 54 1.91 2.11 -9.28
N ASP A 55 1.39 1.29 -8.36
CA ASP A 55 -0.01 0.83 -8.41
C ASP A 55 -1.00 2.00 -8.33
N THR A 56 -0.72 2.99 -7.48
CA THR A 56 -1.54 4.19 -7.35
C THR A 56 -1.57 5.00 -8.65
N VAL A 57 -0.41 5.18 -9.30
CA VAL A 57 -0.34 5.90 -10.59
C VAL A 57 -1.13 5.18 -11.67
N VAL A 58 -1.04 3.85 -11.74
CA VAL A 58 -1.81 3.04 -12.69
C VAL A 58 -3.32 3.13 -12.41
N ALA A 59 -3.72 3.12 -11.12
CA ALA A 59 -5.12 3.24 -10.72
C ALA A 59 -5.75 4.60 -11.10
N VAL A 60 -4.96 5.68 -11.22
CA VAL A 60 -5.46 7.00 -11.64
C VAL A 60 -5.86 7.03 -13.12
N VAL A 61 -5.28 6.18 -13.97
CA VAL A 61 -5.54 6.15 -15.42
C VAL A 61 -7.03 6.00 -15.76
N PRO A 62 -7.78 4.98 -15.27
CA PRO A 62 -9.21 4.86 -15.57
C PRO A 62 -10.05 6.04 -15.05
N PHE A 63 -9.66 6.66 -13.94
CA PHE A 63 -10.32 7.89 -13.46
C PHE A 63 -10.08 9.07 -14.40
N VAL A 64 -8.87 9.22 -14.94
CA VAL A 64 -8.60 10.28 -15.93
C VAL A 64 -9.39 10.02 -17.21
N LEU A 65 -9.43 8.78 -17.69
CA LEU A 65 -10.16 8.41 -18.91
C LEU A 65 -11.67 8.61 -18.77
N SER A 66 -12.25 8.44 -17.58
CA SER A 66 -13.69 8.64 -17.39
C SER A 66 -14.14 10.08 -17.64
N PHE A 67 -13.29 11.08 -17.41
CA PHE A 67 -13.59 12.48 -17.73
C PHE A 67 -13.68 12.76 -19.23
N PHE A 68 -13.09 11.92 -20.07
CA PHE A 68 -13.13 12.05 -21.52
C PHE A 68 -14.10 11.06 -22.19
N MET A 69 -14.81 10.25 -21.39
CA MET A 69 -15.83 9.35 -21.93
C MET A 69 -17.03 10.20 -22.39
N PRO A 70 -17.36 10.22 -23.70
CA PRO A 70 -18.54 10.93 -24.15
C PRO A 70 -19.80 10.24 -23.59
N ASN A 71 -20.92 10.95 -23.56
CA ASN A 71 -22.21 10.36 -23.21
C ASN A 71 -22.57 9.28 -24.23
N TRP A 72 -22.16 8.05 -23.96
CA TRP A 72 -22.60 6.90 -24.72
C TRP A 72 -24.07 6.66 -24.38
N TYR A 73 -24.91 6.64 -25.41
CA TYR A 73 -26.30 6.24 -25.27
C TYR A 73 -26.32 4.77 -24.84
N LEU A 74 -26.56 4.54 -23.55
CA LEU A 74 -26.50 3.22 -22.90
C LEU A 74 -27.68 2.30 -23.30
N GLY A 75 -28.56 2.76 -24.19
CA GLY A 75 -29.78 2.05 -24.61
C GLY A 75 -30.86 2.06 -23.52
N THR A 76 -32.11 1.82 -23.91
CA THR A 76 -33.25 1.70 -22.99
C THR A 76 -33.24 0.41 -22.16
N SER A 77 -32.24 -0.46 -22.32
CA SER A 77 -32.16 -1.78 -21.68
C SER A 77 -31.34 -1.82 -20.38
N GLN A 78 -30.73 -0.71 -19.96
CA GLN A 78 -29.78 -0.74 -18.83
C GLN A 78 -30.36 -0.36 -17.46
N ASN A 79 -31.56 0.21 -17.41
CA ASN A 79 -32.25 0.39 -16.14
C ASN A 79 -33.05 -0.88 -15.82
N ALA A 80 -32.60 -1.67 -14.85
CA ALA A 80 -33.36 -2.78 -14.27
C ALA A 80 -34.62 -2.33 -13.49
N LEU A 81 -35.10 -1.10 -13.73
CA LEU A 81 -36.18 -0.43 -13.00
C LEU A 81 -37.39 -0.11 -13.88
N ASP A 82 -37.33 -0.33 -15.20
CA ASP A 82 -38.45 -0.05 -16.12
C ASP A 82 -39.43 -1.23 -16.28
N GLN A 83 -39.42 -2.19 -15.36
CA GLN A 83 -40.43 -3.26 -15.29
C GLN A 83 -41.30 -3.11 -14.04
N VAL A 84 -42.14 -2.07 -14.02
CA VAL A 84 -43.33 -1.99 -13.16
C VAL A 84 -44.50 -1.48 -13.97
#